data_AF-A0A1G2U2F6-F1
#
_entry.id   AF-A0A1G2U2F6-F1
#
_cell.length_a   1.000
_cell.length_b   1.000
_cell.length_c   1.000
_cell.angle_alpha   90.00
_cell.angle_beta   90.00
_cell.angle_gamma   90.00
#
_symmetry.space_group_name_H-M   'P 1'
#
loop_
_entity.id
_entity.type
_entity.pdbx_description
1 polymer ?
#
loop_
_entity_poly.entity_id
_entity_poly.type
_entity_poly.pdbx_seq_one_letter_code
_entity_poly.pdbx_strand_id
1 'polypeptide(L)'
;MKIIVIITFVVVVGLAGFMLTRNVITTPTQSLTSAPTSTSTQSQVPIRGVPATSASAITSPPPSMDGINTHTESYGTGADPDIITLGPKVGGHPGWEPYQHKPGMGFEAYKDGSPVLAPFDMVLVGFRDTSTQIVSGGTSAHSDDVKLFFKSASPDWPGVYLTVYHLLTSPLLTGHTQRASNDLSAPPAQGYQLFWDGNYTVSPTGNATSYGALIGYKVKRGELIGFAGTVPAPGSVGTHSFADFYFDVPDTSVNPNIQKGDVHLHLVQPGSFFYWKSYSPDATFPSGVLAYPFETDGYKLPAEQRDVDYKYTSKK
;
A
#
# COMPACT_ATOMS: atom_id res chain seq x y z
N MET A 1 -57.49 16.43 39.55
CA MET A 1 -56.62 17.09 38.56
C MET A 1 -56.33 16.08 37.45
N LYS A 2 -56.88 16.31 36.24
CA LYS A 2 -56.74 15.55 34.95
C LYS A 2 -57.16 14.05 35.00
N ILE A 3 -58.30 13.53 34.52
CA ILE A 3 -59.21 13.73 33.35
C ILE A 3 -58.69 13.17 32.00
N ILE A 4 -59.44 12.17 31.48
CA ILE A 4 -59.68 11.71 30.07
C ILE A 4 -58.54 10.90 29.39
N VAL A 5 -58.67 9.58 29.12
CA VAL A 5 -59.48 8.80 28.13
C VAL A 5 -59.17 9.17 26.66
N ILE A 6 -58.73 8.20 25.85
CA ILE A 6 -59.33 7.78 24.57
C ILE A 6 -58.52 6.61 23.98
N ILE A 7 -59.26 5.55 23.67
CA ILE A 7 -58.92 4.33 22.94
C ILE A 7 -59.07 4.62 21.44
N THR A 8 -58.16 4.17 20.56
CA THR A 8 -58.58 3.53 19.29
C THR A 8 -57.51 2.63 18.69
N PHE A 9 -58.00 1.53 18.12
CA PHE A 9 -57.35 0.33 17.60
C PHE A 9 -57.75 0.23 16.12
N VAL A 10 -56.84 0.06 15.15
CA VAL A 10 -57.19 -0.49 13.81
C VAL A 10 -56.00 -1.25 13.20
N VAL A 11 -56.22 -2.54 12.98
CA VAL A 11 -55.54 -3.48 12.08
C VAL A 11 -56.19 -3.38 10.69
N VAL A 12 -55.48 -3.70 9.59
CA VAL A 12 -55.92 -4.46 8.37
C VAL A 12 -55.01 -4.11 7.15
N VAL A 13 -54.14 -5.02 6.66
CA VAL A 13 -54.24 -6.00 5.53
C VAL A 13 -54.19 -5.42 4.10
N GLY A 14 -53.40 -6.07 3.22
CA GLY A 14 -53.62 -6.19 1.76
C GLY A 14 -52.37 -5.89 0.92
N LEU A 15 -51.55 -6.84 0.46
CA LEU A 15 -51.73 -7.83 -0.63
C LEU A 15 -52.14 -7.25 -2.00
N ALA A 16 -51.18 -7.13 -2.91
CA ALA A 16 -51.27 -7.31 -4.37
C ALA A 16 -49.81 -7.34 -4.90
N GLY A 17 -49.28 -8.33 -5.64
CA GLY A 17 -49.93 -9.28 -6.53
C GLY A 17 -49.81 -8.80 -7.97
N PHE A 18 -48.67 -9.03 -8.64
CA PHE A 18 -48.67 -9.16 -10.10
C PHE A 18 -47.58 -10.13 -10.57
N MET A 19 -48.02 -11.34 -10.93
CA MET A 19 -47.32 -12.27 -11.81
C MET A 19 -47.57 -11.84 -13.25
N LEU A 20 -46.53 -11.85 -14.10
CA LEU A 20 -46.73 -12.15 -15.52
C LEU A 20 -45.55 -12.97 -16.06
N THR A 21 -45.83 -14.23 -16.34
CA THR A 21 -45.03 -15.14 -17.13
C THR A 21 -45.23 -14.86 -18.62
N ARG A 22 -44.16 -14.98 -19.42
CA ARG A 22 -44.25 -15.46 -20.80
C ARG A 22 -42.99 -16.25 -21.17
N ASN A 23 -43.22 -17.50 -21.54
CA ASN A 23 -42.26 -18.39 -22.18
C ASN A 23 -42.04 -17.99 -23.65
N VAL A 24 -40.89 -18.42 -24.19
CA VAL A 24 -40.71 -19.39 -25.31
C VAL A 24 -39.57 -18.92 -26.27
N ILE A 25 -38.70 -19.88 -26.60
CA ILE A 25 -37.96 -20.15 -27.85
C ILE A 25 -36.43 -20.04 -27.77
N THR A 26 -35.81 -21.17 -28.08
CA THR A 26 -34.37 -21.52 -28.15
C THR A 26 -33.75 -21.33 -29.56
N THR A 27 -32.48 -20.88 -29.58
CA THR A 27 -31.35 -21.20 -30.53
C THR A 27 -31.30 -20.45 -31.89
N PRO A 28 -30.14 -20.14 -32.56
CA PRO A 28 -28.69 -20.39 -32.30
C PRO A 28 -27.72 -19.16 -32.41
N THR A 29 -26.48 -19.37 -31.92
CA THR A 29 -25.14 -18.88 -32.40
C THR A 29 -24.96 -17.46 -32.96
N GLN A 30 -24.07 -16.68 -32.33
CA GLN A 30 -22.99 -15.96 -33.02
C GLN A 30 -21.86 -15.58 -32.05
N SER A 31 -20.66 -16.05 -32.36
CA SER A 31 -19.39 -15.62 -31.76
C SER A 31 -19.18 -14.13 -32.02
N LEU A 32 -19.03 -13.33 -30.96
CA LEU A 32 -18.54 -11.96 -31.10
C LEU A 32 -17.02 -11.95 -30.86
N THR A 33 -16.32 -11.84 -31.97
CA THR A 33 -14.92 -11.48 -32.14
C THR A 33 -14.54 -10.33 -31.22
N SER A 34 -13.41 -10.49 -30.54
CA SER A 34 -12.72 -9.44 -29.78
C SER A 34 -12.44 -8.24 -30.68
N ALA A 35 -13.04 -7.09 -30.33
CA ALA A 35 -12.64 -5.81 -30.89
C ALA A 35 -11.38 -5.32 -30.15
N PRO A 36 -10.30 -4.91 -30.84
CA PRO A 36 -9.15 -4.31 -30.19
C PRO A 36 -9.55 -2.91 -29.72
N THR A 37 -9.58 -2.70 -28.40
CA THR A 37 -9.75 -1.35 -27.85
C THR A 37 -8.51 -0.53 -28.18
N SER A 38 -8.75 0.56 -28.90
CA SER A 38 -7.79 1.57 -29.33
C SER A 38 -6.94 2.10 -28.18
N THR A 39 -5.62 1.89 -28.27
CA THR A 39 -4.61 2.59 -27.46
C THR A 39 -4.66 4.08 -27.80
N SER A 40 -5.25 4.90 -26.93
CA SER A 40 -5.02 6.36 -27.00
C SER A 40 -3.67 6.65 -26.36
N THR A 41 -2.64 6.87 -27.18
CA THR A 41 -1.43 7.55 -26.76
C THR A 41 -1.78 9.01 -26.48
N GLN A 42 -2.24 9.30 -25.26
CA GLN A 42 -2.32 10.68 -24.80
C GLN A 42 -0.89 11.22 -24.74
N SER A 43 -0.62 12.24 -25.55
CA SER A 43 0.60 13.05 -25.46
C SER A 43 0.61 13.70 -24.07
N GLN A 44 1.48 13.21 -23.19
CA GLN A 44 1.57 13.67 -21.81
C GLN A 44 2.26 15.03 -21.78
N VAL A 45 1.53 16.05 -21.34
CA VAL A 45 2.13 17.31 -20.89
C VAL A 45 2.95 16.97 -19.64
N PRO A 46 4.28 17.25 -19.60
CA PRO A 46 5.08 17.00 -18.42
C PRO A 46 4.46 17.72 -17.23
N ILE A 47 4.22 17.00 -16.14
CA ILE A 47 3.81 17.64 -14.89
C ILE A 47 4.99 18.49 -14.41
N ARG A 48 4.74 19.80 -14.31
CA ARG A 48 5.77 20.77 -13.93
C ARG A 48 6.19 20.51 -12.49
N GLY A 49 7.50 20.31 -12.30
CA GLY A 49 8.15 20.27 -10.99
C GLY A 49 8.75 18.92 -10.63
N VAL A 50 8.27 17.82 -11.22
CA VAL A 50 8.89 16.51 -11.11
C VAL A 50 10.31 16.60 -11.68
N PRO A 51 11.36 16.07 -11.01
CA PRO A 51 12.71 16.15 -11.51
C PRO A 51 12.78 15.68 -12.96
N ALA A 52 13.43 16.44 -13.83
CA ALA A 52 13.54 16.10 -15.25
C ALA A 52 14.23 14.74 -15.48
N THR A 53 14.97 14.27 -14.48
CA THR A 53 15.63 12.96 -14.46
C THR A 53 14.74 11.83 -13.96
N SER A 54 13.54 12.12 -13.43
CA SER A 54 12.62 11.11 -12.91
C SER A 54 11.82 10.46 -14.04
N ALA A 55 11.83 9.14 -14.10
CA ALA A 55 11.13 8.37 -15.11
C ALA A 55 9.79 7.83 -14.56
N SER A 56 8.70 8.57 -14.69
CA SER A 56 7.38 8.26 -14.13
C SER A 56 6.29 8.08 -15.19
N ALA A 57 5.14 7.54 -14.78
CA ALA A 57 3.99 7.45 -15.67
C ALA A 57 3.41 8.80 -16.09
N ILE A 58 3.84 9.89 -15.48
CA ILE A 58 3.40 11.25 -15.83
C ILE A 58 4.50 12.07 -16.53
N THR A 59 5.75 11.57 -16.55
CA THR A 59 6.89 12.26 -17.19
C THR A 59 7.31 11.60 -18.48
N SER A 60 7.30 10.26 -18.59
CA SER A 60 7.59 9.54 -19.84
C SER A 60 7.15 8.07 -19.78
N PRO A 61 6.41 7.55 -20.77
CA PRO A 61 6.10 6.12 -20.88
C PRO A 61 7.35 5.28 -21.21
N PRO A 62 7.41 4.00 -20.78
CA PRO A 62 8.44 3.09 -21.24
C PRO A 62 8.32 2.84 -22.76
N PRO A 63 9.40 2.44 -23.45
CA PRO A 63 9.37 2.20 -24.90
C PRO A 63 8.38 1.10 -25.34
N SER A 64 8.06 0.17 -24.45
CA SER A 64 7.01 -0.84 -24.63
C SER A 64 6.14 -0.91 -23.37
N MET A 65 4.85 -1.09 -23.58
CA MET A 65 3.85 -1.33 -22.52
C MET A 65 3.63 -2.82 -22.24
N ASP A 66 4.38 -3.72 -22.88
CA ASP A 66 4.25 -5.16 -22.69
C ASP A 66 4.56 -5.55 -21.24
N GLY A 67 3.58 -6.16 -20.58
CA GLY A 67 3.69 -6.57 -19.17
C GLY A 67 3.68 -5.40 -18.18
N ILE A 68 3.31 -4.19 -18.62
CA ILE A 68 3.19 -3.02 -17.75
C ILE A 68 1.74 -2.89 -17.25
N ASN A 69 1.58 -2.64 -15.95
CA ASN A 69 0.31 -2.44 -15.28
C ASN A 69 -0.69 -3.60 -15.45
N THR A 70 -0.20 -4.85 -15.51
CA THR A 70 -1.03 -6.04 -15.72
C THR A 70 -1.68 -6.60 -14.46
N HIS A 71 -1.30 -6.13 -13.27
CA HIS A 71 -1.80 -6.59 -11.98
C HIS A 71 -2.51 -5.49 -11.17
N THR A 72 -3.41 -4.74 -11.82
CA THR A 72 -4.21 -3.71 -11.13
C THR A 72 -5.21 -4.31 -10.13
N GLU A 73 -5.53 -5.60 -10.26
CA GLU A 73 -6.32 -6.35 -9.26
C GLU A 73 -5.63 -6.43 -7.90
N SER A 74 -4.31 -6.24 -7.84
CA SER A 74 -3.56 -6.16 -6.59
C SER A 74 -3.62 -4.79 -5.94
N TYR A 75 -4.25 -3.79 -6.57
CA TYR A 75 -4.44 -2.49 -5.95
C TYR A 75 -5.60 -2.55 -4.97
N GLY A 76 -5.34 -2.11 -3.75
CA GLY A 76 -6.33 -1.89 -2.71
C GLY A 76 -6.77 -0.44 -2.64
N THR A 77 -7.21 -0.02 -1.46
CA THR A 77 -7.64 1.36 -1.18
C THR A 77 -6.52 2.34 -1.50
N GLY A 78 -6.82 3.37 -2.31
CA GLY A 78 -5.87 4.44 -2.66
C GLY A 78 -5.44 5.31 -1.49
N ALA A 79 -4.59 6.31 -1.75
CA ALA A 79 -4.36 7.38 -0.77
C ALA A 79 -5.55 8.33 -0.72
N ASP A 80 -5.69 9.10 0.36
CA ASP A 80 -6.67 10.17 0.44
C ASP A 80 -6.37 11.26 -0.62
N PRO A 81 -7.29 11.51 -1.58
CA PRO A 81 -7.08 12.48 -2.65
C PRO A 81 -6.85 13.92 -2.14
N ASP A 82 -7.26 14.25 -0.91
CA ASP A 82 -7.10 15.59 -0.34
C ASP A 82 -5.65 15.87 0.07
N ILE A 83 -4.86 14.84 0.38
CA ILE A 83 -3.44 15.00 0.75
C ILE A 83 -2.48 14.72 -0.41
N ILE A 84 -2.99 14.28 -1.57
CA ILE A 84 -2.20 14.15 -2.79
C ILE A 84 -1.96 15.52 -3.41
N THR A 85 -0.68 15.88 -3.51
CA THR A 85 -0.24 17.21 -3.92
C THR A 85 0.53 17.20 -5.23
N LEU A 86 0.78 16.03 -5.83
CA LEU A 86 1.46 15.90 -7.12
C LEU A 86 0.87 14.74 -7.93
N GLY A 87 0.58 15.00 -9.21
CA GLY A 87 0.04 14.00 -10.13
C GLY A 87 -1.46 13.70 -9.95
N PRO A 88 -1.94 12.58 -10.51
CA PRO A 88 -3.34 12.19 -10.41
C PRO A 88 -3.75 11.89 -8.97
N LYS A 89 -4.97 12.28 -8.61
CA LYS A 89 -5.56 12.04 -7.28
C LYS A 89 -6.26 10.69 -7.14
N VAL A 90 -6.44 9.96 -8.23
CA VAL A 90 -7.02 8.61 -8.27
C VAL A 90 -5.96 7.62 -8.75
N GLY A 91 -5.90 6.44 -8.14
CA GLY A 91 -4.94 5.40 -8.54
C GLY A 91 -5.08 4.03 -7.86
N GLY A 92 -5.97 3.87 -6.87
CA GLY A 92 -6.26 2.58 -6.22
C GLY A 92 -7.50 1.88 -6.78
N HIS A 93 -8.04 0.91 -6.02
CA HIS A 93 -9.23 0.15 -6.39
C HIS A 93 -10.47 1.06 -6.52
N PRO A 94 -11.16 1.06 -7.67
CA PRO A 94 -12.40 1.82 -7.82
C PRO A 94 -13.46 1.37 -6.80
N GLY A 95 -14.01 2.31 -6.03
CA GLY A 95 -15.09 2.05 -5.06
C GLY A 95 -14.64 1.72 -3.63
N TRP A 96 -13.34 1.68 -3.35
CA TRP A 96 -12.81 1.57 -1.99
C TRP A 96 -12.30 2.92 -1.53
N GLU A 97 -13.10 3.62 -0.74
CA GLU A 97 -12.79 4.97 -0.30
C GLU A 97 -11.69 4.96 0.78
N PRO A 98 -10.66 5.82 0.65
CA PRO A 98 -9.65 5.99 1.69
C PRO A 98 -10.24 6.65 2.94
N TYR A 99 -9.67 6.31 4.10
CA TYR A 99 -9.90 7.11 5.29
C TYR A 99 -9.13 8.43 5.21
N GLN A 100 -9.59 9.43 5.95
CA GLN A 100 -9.00 10.77 5.96
C GLN A 100 -7.51 10.72 6.32
N HIS A 101 -6.70 11.37 5.50
CA HIS A 101 -5.24 11.46 5.57
C HIS A 101 -4.49 10.13 5.39
N LYS A 102 -5.09 9.12 4.72
CA LYS A 102 -4.38 7.89 4.33
C LYS A 102 -3.26 8.22 3.31
N PRO A 103 -1.97 8.08 3.64
CA PRO A 103 -0.86 8.66 2.84
C PRO A 103 -0.44 7.86 1.61
N GLY A 104 -0.95 6.66 1.40
CA GLY A 104 -0.57 5.87 0.23
C GLY A 104 -1.60 4.82 -0.12
N MET A 105 -1.22 3.89 -1.00
CA MET A 105 -2.12 2.90 -1.55
C MET A 105 -1.82 1.50 -1.00
N GLY A 106 -2.88 0.76 -0.69
CA GLY A 106 -2.76 -0.64 -0.30
C GLY A 106 -2.41 -1.49 -1.51
N PHE A 107 -1.52 -2.45 -1.33
CA PHE A 107 -1.37 -3.57 -2.25
C PHE A 107 -1.88 -4.83 -1.57
N GLU A 108 -2.87 -5.44 -2.19
CA GLU A 108 -3.57 -6.63 -1.69
C GLU A 108 -2.62 -7.82 -1.66
N ALA A 109 -2.51 -8.45 -0.48
CA ALA A 109 -1.76 -9.67 -0.32
C ALA A 109 -2.69 -10.88 -0.43
N TYR A 110 -2.26 -11.91 -1.16
CA TYR A 110 -3.07 -13.10 -1.39
C TYR A 110 -3.28 -13.94 -0.11
N LYS A 111 -2.37 -13.81 0.86
CA LYS A 111 -2.35 -14.56 2.13
C LYS A 111 -1.74 -13.75 3.27
N ASP A 112 -2.09 -14.12 4.49
CA ASP A 112 -1.47 -13.59 5.72
C ASP A 112 0.04 -13.85 5.70
N GLY A 113 0.83 -12.82 6.03
CA GLY A 113 2.29 -12.91 6.01
C GLY A 113 2.87 -13.11 4.60
N SER A 114 2.18 -12.68 3.54
CA SER A 114 2.75 -12.75 2.19
C SER A 114 4.05 -11.95 2.10
N PRO A 115 5.08 -12.45 1.41
CA PRO A 115 6.34 -11.72 1.24
C PRO A 115 6.13 -10.40 0.49
N VAL A 116 6.63 -9.32 1.07
CA VAL A 116 6.63 -7.99 0.48
C VAL A 116 8.00 -7.72 -0.12
N LEU A 117 8.03 -7.39 -1.41
CA LEU A 117 9.25 -7.21 -2.21
C LEU A 117 9.54 -5.72 -2.44
N ALA A 118 10.84 -5.42 -2.58
CA ALA A 118 11.30 -4.08 -2.94
C ALA A 118 10.89 -3.71 -4.38
N PRO A 119 10.15 -2.60 -4.59
CA PRO A 119 9.76 -2.18 -5.93
C PRO A 119 10.93 -1.65 -6.79
N PHE A 120 11.99 -1.17 -6.15
CA PHE A 120 13.20 -0.64 -6.79
C PHE A 120 14.36 -0.64 -5.80
N ASP A 121 15.56 -0.33 -6.29
CA ASP A 121 16.76 -0.21 -5.45
C ASP A 121 16.62 0.93 -4.44
N MET A 122 16.81 0.62 -3.16
CA MET A 122 16.57 1.57 -2.07
C MET A 122 17.43 1.31 -0.85
N VAL A 123 17.44 2.23 0.10
CA VAL A 123 18.20 2.16 1.35
C VAL A 123 17.25 2.31 2.52
N LEU A 124 17.32 1.40 3.51
CA LEU A 124 16.56 1.56 4.75
C LEU A 124 17.10 2.76 5.52
N VAL A 125 16.24 3.76 5.79
CA VAL A 125 16.62 4.99 6.49
C VAL A 125 15.91 5.16 7.83
N GLY A 126 14.87 4.37 8.10
CA GLY A 126 14.22 4.35 9.41
C GLY A 126 13.20 3.24 9.56
N PHE A 127 12.70 3.10 10.78
CA PHE A 127 11.55 2.27 11.08
C PHE A 127 10.73 2.88 12.23
N ARG A 128 9.48 2.43 12.33
CA ARG A 128 8.62 2.63 13.50
C ARG A 128 7.76 1.39 13.68
N ASP A 129 7.62 0.93 14.90
CA ASP A 129 6.72 -0.17 15.23
C ASP A 129 5.57 0.32 16.11
N THR A 130 4.34 0.16 15.60
CA THR A 130 3.10 0.44 16.32
C THR A 130 2.25 -0.83 16.51
N SER A 131 2.84 -2.01 16.34
CA SER A 131 2.17 -3.32 16.27
C SER A 131 1.60 -3.83 17.60
N THR A 132 1.82 -3.10 18.69
CA THR A 132 1.32 -3.46 20.01
C THR A 132 0.35 -2.40 20.49
N GLN A 133 -0.91 -2.77 20.73
CA GLN A 133 -1.87 -1.92 21.43
C GLN A 133 -2.22 -2.56 22.78
N ILE A 134 -1.74 -2.00 23.89
CA ILE A 134 -2.37 -2.28 25.19
C ILE A 134 -3.70 -1.52 25.21
N VAL A 135 -4.82 -2.22 25.03
CA VAL A 135 -6.15 -1.65 25.26
C VAL A 135 -6.44 -1.62 26.76
N SER A 136 -7.18 -0.60 27.20
CA SER A 136 -7.58 -0.42 28.61
C SER A 136 -8.16 -1.72 29.17
N GLY A 137 -7.51 -2.29 30.19
CA GLY A 137 -7.86 -3.62 30.73
C GLY A 137 -6.70 -4.63 30.75
N GLY A 138 -5.54 -4.29 30.18
CA GLY A 138 -4.34 -5.14 30.23
C GLY A 138 -4.27 -6.19 29.13
N THR A 139 -5.22 -6.18 28.19
CA THR A 139 -5.18 -7.02 26.99
C THR A 139 -4.34 -6.33 25.92
N SER A 140 -3.30 -7.00 25.42
CA SER A 140 -2.60 -6.59 24.21
C SER A 140 -3.40 -7.04 22.98
N ALA A 141 -3.90 -6.11 22.17
CA ALA A 141 -4.27 -6.41 20.79
C ALA A 141 -2.98 -6.26 19.95
N HIS A 142 -2.54 -7.36 19.34
CA HIS A 142 -1.49 -7.32 18.32
C HIS A 142 -2.14 -6.76 17.05
N SER A 143 -1.64 -5.63 16.55
CA SER A 143 -1.96 -5.14 15.21
C SER A 143 -0.72 -5.27 14.36
N ASP A 144 -0.80 -5.63 13.09
CA ASP A 144 0.40 -5.77 12.27
C ASP A 144 0.77 -4.41 11.66
N ASP A 145 1.47 -3.57 12.42
CA ASP A 145 1.67 -2.13 12.12
C ASP A 145 3.15 -1.70 12.17
N VAL A 146 4.06 -2.53 11.66
CA VAL A 146 5.44 -2.10 11.41
C VAL A 146 5.49 -1.19 10.18
N LYS A 147 6.22 -0.08 10.30
CA LYS A 147 6.58 0.85 9.22
C LYS A 147 8.06 0.79 8.94
N LEU A 148 8.41 0.66 7.66
CA LEU A 148 9.78 0.81 7.17
C LEU A 148 9.86 2.03 6.26
N PHE A 149 10.91 2.81 6.44
CA PHE A 149 11.17 4.02 5.66
C PHE A 149 12.41 3.82 4.82
N PHE A 150 12.27 4.08 3.52
CA PHE A 150 13.33 3.90 2.54
C PHE A 150 13.59 5.19 1.77
N LYS A 151 14.85 5.39 1.42
CA LYS A 151 15.27 6.39 0.44
C LYS A 151 15.68 5.69 -0.85
N SER A 152 15.30 6.25 -1.99
CA SER A 152 15.69 5.73 -3.29
C SER A 152 17.20 5.66 -3.46
N ALA A 153 17.67 4.51 -3.97
CA ALA A 153 19.00 4.32 -4.53
C ALA A 153 18.94 4.13 -6.05
N SER A 154 17.77 4.28 -6.66
CA SER A 154 17.55 4.16 -8.10
C SER A 154 17.86 5.49 -8.80
N PRO A 155 18.64 5.47 -9.90
CA PRO A 155 18.87 6.67 -10.71
C PRO A 155 17.60 7.16 -11.41
N ASP A 156 16.61 6.27 -11.62
CA ASP A 156 15.33 6.63 -12.24
C ASP A 156 14.44 7.48 -11.33
N TRP A 157 14.72 7.48 -10.03
CA TRP A 157 13.88 8.06 -8.98
C TRP A 157 14.71 8.79 -7.92
N PRO A 158 15.53 9.78 -8.31
CA PRO A 158 16.43 10.44 -7.38
C PRO A 158 15.63 11.23 -6.34
N GLY A 159 15.99 11.05 -5.07
CA GLY A 159 15.38 11.78 -3.95
C GLY A 159 13.97 11.30 -3.55
N VAL A 160 13.40 10.31 -4.24
CA VAL A 160 12.14 9.68 -3.83
C VAL A 160 12.34 8.93 -2.51
N TYR A 161 11.33 9.00 -1.65
CA TYR A 161 11.22 8.14 -0.49
C TYR A 161 10.01 7.22 -0.59
N LEU A 162 10.13 6.05 0.02
CA LEU A 162 9.09 5.05 0.12
C LEU A 162 8.87 4.68 1.59
N THR A 163 7.63 4.74 2.04
CA THR A 163 7.22 4.10 3.29
C THR A 163 6.42 2.85 2.97
N VAL A 164 6.76 1.74 3.65
CA VAL A 164 5.98 0.50 3.59
C VAL A 164 5.35 0.27 4.96
N TYR A 165 4.04 0.07 4.99
CA TYR A 165 3.22 -0.02 6.21
C TYR A 165 2.27 -1.21 6.16
N HIS A 166 1.67 -1.52 7.31
CA HIS A 166 0.94 -2.73 7.63
C HIS A 166 1.82 -3.95 7.39
N LEU A 167 3.00 -3.95 8.00
CA LEU A 167 3.89 -5.09 7.99
C LEU A 167 3.75 -5.85 9.32
N LEU A 168 3.62 -7.17 9.22
CA LEU A 168 3.73 -8.09 10.34
C LEU A 168 5.16 -8.05 10.93
N THR A 169 6.16 -8.17 10.07
CA THR A 169 7.57 -8.13 10.46
C THR A 169 8.46 -7.89 9.25
N SER A 170 9.77 -7.76 9.49
CA SER A 170 10.76 -7.56 8.44
C SER A 170 12.09 -8.24 8.74
N PRO A 171 12.76 -8.81 7.72
CA PRO A 171 14.16 -9.26 7.85
C PRO A 171 15.17 -8.13 8.08
N LEU A 172 14.76 -6.89 7.80
CA LEU A 172 15.56 -5.70 8.06
C LEU A 172 15.52 -5.26 9.54
N LEU A 173 14.68 -5.92 10.34
CA LEU A 173 14.58 -5.77 11.79
C LEU A 173 14.92 -7.12 12.44
N THR A 174 16.22 -7.38 12.61
CA THR A 174 16.74 -8.72 12.95
C THR A 174 16.39 -9.22 14.35
N GLY A 175 15.91 -8.35 15.24
CA GLY A 175 15.42 -8.71 16.57
C GLY A 175 13.91 -8.51 16.78
N HIS A 176 13.19 -8.01 15.78
CA HIS A 176 11.76 -7.68 15.91
C HIS A 176 10.87 -8.93 15.95
N THR A 177 10.05 -9.07 17.01
CA THR A 177 9.25 -10.25 17.46
C THR A 177 9.95 -11.21 18.43
N GLN A 178 11.25 -11.05 18.69
CA GLN A 178 11.95 -11.85 19.71
C GLN A 178 11.70 -11.41 21.15
N ARG A 179 11.07 -10.25 21.34
CA ARG A 179 10.74 -9.67 22.66
C ARG A 179 9.38 -8.99 22.61
N ALA A 180 8.62 -9.08 23.69
CA ALA A 180 7.39 -8.29 23.85
C ALA A 180 7.71 -6.79 23.79
N SER A 181 6.97 -6.03 22.98
CA SER A 181 7.01 -4.56 23.02
C SER A 181 6.26 -4.09 24.26
N ASN A 182 6.94 -3.29 25.09
CA ASN A 182 6.50 -3.01 26.46
C ASN A 182 6.08 -1.56 26.70
N ASP A 183 6.02 -0.69 25.68
CA ASP A 183 5.64 0.70 25.94
C ASP A 183 5.03 1.43 24.73
N LEU A 184 3.71 1.63 24.80
CA LEU A 184 2.93 2.41 23.84
C LEU A 184 3.21 3.91 23.89
N SER A 185 3.73 4.43 25.01
CA SER A 185 3.99 5.87 25.16
C SER A 185 5.21 6.33 24.37
N ALA A 186 6.09 5.39 23.99
CA ALA A 186 7.26 5.62 23.16
C ALA A 186 7.48 4.44 22.21
N PRO A 187 6.68 4.32 21.13
CA PRO A 187 6.80 3.21 20.18
C PRO A 187 8.25 3.10 19.67
N PRO A 188 8.78 1.87 19.51
CA PRO A 188 10.14 1.68 19.04
C PRO A 188 10.30 2.28 17.65
N ALA A 189 11.20 3.24 17.53
CA ALA A 189 11.48 3.91 16.27
C ALA A 189 12.92 4.41 16.21
N GLN A 190 13.46 4.49 15.00
CA GLN A 190 14.80 5.00 14.75
C GLN A 190 14.90 5.52 13.33
N GLY A 191 15.64 6.61 13.13
CA GLY A 191 15.99 7.09 11.80
C GLY A 191 14.95 8.02 11.18
N TYR A 192 15.00 8.16 9.86
CA TYR A 192 14.14 9.05 9.10
C TYR A 192 12.71 8.50 9.00
N GLN A 193 11.73 9.37 9.19
CA GLN A 193 10.31 9.03 9.14
C GLN A 193 9.54 10.02 8.28
N LEU A 194 8.51 9.51 7.61
CA LEU A 194 7.61 10.23 6.71
C LEU A 194 6.17 10.05 7.17
N PHE A 195 5.45 11.16 7.14
CA PHE A 195 4.02 11.27 7.40
C PHE A 195 3.43 12.22 6.36
N TRP A 196 2.11 12.24 6.24
CA TRP A 196 1.43 13.07 5.24
C TRP A 196 1.66 14.58 5.45
N ASP A 197 1.93 15.01 6.68
CA ASP A 197 2.12 16.40 7.11
C ASP A 197 3.54 16.71 7.56
N GLY A 198 4.49 15.78 7.43
CA GLY A 198 5.84 16.06 7.88
C GLY A 198 6.84 14.93 7.74
N ASN A 199 8.11 15.33 7.83
CA ASN A 199 9.24 14.43 7.75
C ASN A 199 10.33 14.85 8.74
N TYR A 200 10.94 13.87 9.40
CA TYR A 200 11.94 14.12 10.43
C TYR A 200 12.75 12.87 10.78
N THR A 201 13.94 13.09 11.32
CA THR A 201 14.79 12.03 11.87
C THR A 201 14.59 11.95 13.38
N VAL A 202 14.46 10.73 13.91
CA VAL A 202 14.45 10.48 15.35
C VAL A 202 15.71 9.72 15.78
N SER A 203 16.22 10.05 16.95
CA SER A 203 17.09 9.16 17.71
C SER A 203 16.32 7.89 18.12
N PRO A 204 16.99 6.77 18.43
CA PRO A 204 16.32 5.58 18.92
C PRO A 204 15.38 5.87 20.10
N THR A 205 14.12 5.47 19.99
CA THR A 205 13.09 5.59 21.04
C THR A 205 12.67 4.22 21.56
N GLY A 206 12.17 4.16 22.81
CA GLY A 206 11.74 2.89 23.41
C GLY A 206 12.88 1.87 23.44
N ASN A 207 12.59 0.63 23.01
CA ASN A 207 13.58 -0.44 22.86
C ASN A 207 14.08 -0.58 21.40
N ALA A 208 14.07 0.49 20.59
CA ALA A 208 14.44 0.42 19.17
C ALA A 208 15.78 -0.30 18.90
N THR A 209 16.77 -0.16 19.77
CA THR A 209 18.06 -0.87 19.63
C THR A 209 17.89 -2.40 19.59
N SER A 210 16.93 -2.97 20.33
CA SER A 210 16.70 -4.43 20.33
C SER A 210 16.03 -4.94 19.05
N TYR A 211 15.51 -4.05 18.20
CA TYR A 211 14.93 -4.44 16.91
C TYR A 211 16.00 -4.81 15.89
N GLY A 212 17.26 -4.43 16.13
CA GLY A 212 18.37 -4.75 15.23
C GLY A 212 18.16 -4.19 13.83
N ALA A 213 17.60 -2.97 13.74
CA ALA A 213 17.29 -2.34 12.46
C ALA A 213 18.55 -2.12 11.63
N LEU A 214 18.55 -2.63 10.41
CA LEU A 214 19.67 -2.53 9.48
C LEU A 214 19.68 -1.17 8.77
N ILE A 215 19.66 -0.07 9.52
CA ILE A 215 19.68 1.29 8.96
C ILE A 215 20.92 1.48 8.08
N GLY A 216 20.74 1.98 6.86
CA GLY A 216 21.77 2.11 5.84
C GLY A 216 21.92 0.88 4.93
N TYR A 217 21.20 -0.21 5.19
CA TYR A 217 21.21 -1.39 4.34
C TYR A 217 20.60 -1.08 2.97
N LYS A 218 21.30 -1.50 1.91
CA LYS A 218 20.86 -1.35 0.52
C LYS A 218 20.09 -2.59 0.12
N VAL A 219 18.87 -2.38 -0.32
CA VAL A 219 17.97 -3.40 -0.81
C VAL A 219 17.89 -3.30 -2.33
N LYS A 220 17.91 -4.44 -3.03
CA LYS A 220 17.73 -4.50 -4.49
C LYS A 220 16.27 -4.69 -4.87
N ARG A 221 15.87 -4.20 -6.05
CA ARG A 221 14.57 -4.53 -6.64
C ARG A 221 14.29 -6.03 -6.55
N GLY A 222 13.11 -6.40 -6.07
CA GLY A 222 12.65 -7.78 -5.90
C GLY A 222 13.17 -8.51 -4.66
N GLU A 223 14.02 -7.88 -3.85
CA GLU A 223 14.46 -8.44 -2.57
C GLU A 223 13.35 -8.34 -1.52
N LEU A 224 13.30 -9.32 -0.61
CA LEU A 224 12.36 -9.38 0.50
C LEU A 224 12.62 -8.27 1.53
N ILE A 225 11.60 -7.44 1.77
CA ILE A 225 11.68 -6.31 2.71
C ILE A 225 10.75 -6.43 3.91
N GLY A 226 9.74 -7.29 3.83
CA GLY A 226 8.77 -7.44 4.90
C GLY A 226 7.80 -8.56 4.63
N PHE A 227 6.90 -8.77 5.58
CA PHE A 227 5.76 -9.66 5.44
C PHE A 227 4.49 -8.86 5.69
N ALA A 228 3.51 -9.00 4.80
CA ALA A 228 2.26 -8.27 4.89
C ALA A 228 1.54 -8.58 6.20
N GLY A 229 1.05 -7.52 6.83
CA GLY A 229 0.24 -7.57 8.02
C GLY A 229 -1.21 -7.89 7.72
N THR A 230 -1.98 -8.10 8.77
CA THR A 230 -3.39 -8.46 8.70
C THR A 230 -4.24 -7.56 9.58
N VAL A 231 -5.44 -7.25 9.09
CA VAL A 231 -6.52 -6.60 9.85
C VAL A 231 -7.76 -7.48 9.83
N PRO A 232 -8.72 -7.30 10.76
CA PRO A 232 -10.02 -7.94 10.64
C PRO A 232 -10.70 -7.57 9.31
N ALA A 233 -11.23 -8.55 8.60
CA ALA A 233 -11.94 -8.29 7.35
C ALA A 233 -13.20 -7.43 7.56
N PRO A 234 -13.66 -6.67 6.56
CA PRO A 234 -14.93 -5.96 6.62
C PRO A 234 -16.08 -6.92 6.98
N GLY A 235 -16.79 -6.64 8.08
CA GLY A 235 -17.85 -7.52 8.61
C GLY A 235 -17.36 -8.55 9.64
N SER A 236 -16.10 -8.49 10.07
CA SER A 236 -15.50 -9.25 11.19
C SER A 236 -15.49 -10.78 11.01
N VAL A 237 -15.55 -11.27 9.77
CA VAL A 237 -15.39 -12.70 9.43
C VAL A 237 -14.12 -12.87 8.60
N GLY A 238 -13.06 -13.40 9.22
CA GLY A 238 -11.76 -13.60 8.58
C GLY A 238 -10.80 -12.41 8.70
N THR A 239 -9.66 -12.53 8.04
CA THR A 239 -8.58 -11.54 7.99
C THR A 239 -8.48 -10.94 6.59
N HIS A 240 -7.98 -9.72 6.51
CA HIS A 240 -7.63 -9.01 5.28
C HIS A 240 -6.15 -8.65 5.35
N SER A 241 -5.36 -9.21 4.43
CA SER A 241 -3.89 -9.06 4.38
C SER A 241 -3.50 -8.09 3.28
N PHE A 242 -2.68 -7.10 3.60
CA PHE A 242 -2.17 -6.12 2.64
C PHE A 242 -0.94 -5.41 3.21
N ALA A 243 -0.23 -4.67 2.36
CA ALA A 243 0.76 -3.70 2.79
C ALA A 243 0.53 -2.38 2.04
N ASP A 244 0.60 -1.26 2.75
CA ASP A 244 0.49 0.05 2.12
C ASP A 244 1.86 0.57 1.67
N PHE A 245 1.86 1.28 0.54
CA PHE A 245 3.03 1.91 -0.06
C PHE A 245 2.79 3.41 -0.22
N TYR A 246 3.61 4.22 0.45
CA TYR A 246 3.51 5.68 0.41
C TYR A 246 4.74 6.22 -0.29
N PHE A 247 4.53 7.04 -1.32
CA PHE A 247 5.62 7.62 -2.09
C PHE A 247 5.63 9.13 -1.90
N ASP A 248 6.78 9.62 -1.42
CA ASP A 248 7.10 11.04 -1.34
C ASP A 248 8.11 11.35 -2.45
N VAL A 249 7.64 12.11 -3.44
CA VAL A 249 8.41 12.44 -4.65
C VAL A 249 8.88 13.90 -4.53
N PRO A 250 10.17 14.19 -4.77
CA PRO A 250 10.65 15.56 -4.74
C PRO A 250 10.05 16.38 -5.89
N ASP A 251 9.77 17.65 -5.64
CA ASP A 251 9.29 18.62 -6.62
C ASP A 251 9.82 20.01 -6.28
N THR A 252 9.96 20.90 -7.28
CA THR A 252 10.38 22.29 -7.03
C THR A 252 9.31 23.14 -6.32
N SER A 253 8.05 22.76 -6.40
CA SER A 253 6.94 23.43 -5.74
C SER A 253 6.90 23.09 -4.24
N VAL A 254 6.13 23.87 -3.49
CA VAL A 254 5.97 23.69 -2.05
C VAL A 254 4.74 22.84 -1.81
N ASN A 255 4.90 21.73 -1.08
CA ASN A 255 3.80 20.94 -0.57
C ASN A 255 3.11 21.71 0.59
N PRO A 256 1.84 22.13 0.43
CA PRO A 256 1.13 22.91 1.45
C PRO A 256 0.81 22.12 2.72
N ASN A 257 0.89 20.78 2.69
CA ASN A 257 0.53 19.93 3.83
C ASN A 257 1.69 19.78 4.83
N ILE A 258 2.93 20.00 4.40
CA ILE A 258 4.11 19.77 5.25
C ILE A 258 4.27 20.89 6.26
N GLN A 259 4.07 20.55 7.52
CA GLN A 259 4.24 21.45 8.66
C GLN A 259 5.67 21.41 9.21
N LYS A 260 6.39 20.32 9.00
CA LYS A 260 7.75 20.11 9.50
C LYS A 260 8.58 19.25 8.55
N GLY A 261 9.80 19.69 8.26
CA GLY A 261 10.76 18.96 7.43
C GLY A 261 10.92 19.58 6.05
N ASP A 262 11.34 18.75 5.09
CA ASP A 262 11.47 19.14 3.69
C ASP A 262 10.08 19.36 3.05
N VAL A 263 9.77 20.60 2.71
CA VAL A 263 8.50 21.02 2.12
C VAL A 263 8.39 20.71 0.62
N HIS A 264 9.45 20.16 0.01
CA HIS A 264 9.51 19.84 -1.41
C HIS A 264 9.22 18.37 -1.71
N LEU A 265 8.78 17.60 -0.71
CA LEU A 265 8.32 16.23 -0.87
C LEU A 265 6.80 16.21 -1.04
N HIS A 266 6.33 15.55 -2.09
CA HIS A 266 4.92 15.46 -2.44
C HIS A 266 4.42 14.02 -2.40
N LEU A 267 3.28 13.81 -1.74
CA LEU A 267 2.57 12.54 -1.81
C LEU A 267 1.89 12.38 -3.17
N VAL A 268 1.96 11.16 -3.71
CA VAL A 268 1.42 10.78 -5.02
C VAL A 268 0.53 9.54 -4.92
N GLN A 269 -0.39 9.35 -5.86
CA GLN A 269 -1.13 8.08 -6.00
C GLN A 269 -0.26 7.03 -6.72
N PRO A 270 0.21 5.96 -6.05
CA PRO A 270 1.21 5.09 -6.64
C PRO A 270 0.74 4.35 -7.90
N GLY A 271 -0.53 3.89 -7.92
CA GLY A 271 -1.05 3.10 -9.03
C GLY A 271 -1.23 3.87 -10.35
N SER A 272 -1.27 5.20 -10.31
CA SER A 272 -1.39 6.06 -11.49
C SER A 272 -0.17 6.94 -11.75
N PHE A 273 0.68 7.16 -10.74
CA PHE A 273 1.92 7.92 -10.88
C PHE A 273 3.07 7.07 -11.45
N PHE A 274 3.10 5.77 -11.15
CA PHE A 274 4.17 4.86 -11.55
C PHE A 274 3.69 3.82 -12.56
N TYR A 275 4.62 3.30 -13.34
CA TYR A 275 4.44 2.06 -14.08
C TYR A 275 4.92 0.88 -13.25
N TRP A 276 4.16 -0.20 -13.30
CA TRP A 276 4.40 -1.41 -12.53
C TRP A 276 4.59 -2.60 -13.45
N LYS A 277 5.50 -3.50 -13.08
CA LYS A 277 5.77 -4.74 -13.81
C LYS A 277 6.08 -5.86 -12.84
N SER A 278 5.72 -7.08 -13.21
CA SER A 278 6.07 -8.27 -12.43
C SER A 278 7.57 -8.45 -12.33
N TYR A 279 8.04 -8.79 -11.13
CA TYR A 279 9.45 -9.07 -10.91
C TYR A 279 9.76 -10.53 -11.20
N SER A 280 10.89 -10.75 -11.88
CA SER A 280 11.63 -12.00 -11.87
C SER A 280 13.13 -11.68 -11.96
N PRO A 281 14.04 -12.60 -11.57
CA PRO A 281 15.47 -12.35 -11.60
C PRO A 281 16.01 -12.00 -13.00
N ASP A 282 15.37 -12.54 -14.04
CA ASP A 282 15.75 -12.35 -15.44
C ASP A 282 14.93 -11.24 -16.13
N ALA A 283 13.99 -10.60 -15.41
CA ALA A 283 13.16 -9.55 -15.98
C ALA A 283 14.00 -8.30 -16.28
N THR A 284 13.90 -7.82 -17.52
CA THR A 284 14.39 -6.48 -17.88
C THR A 284 13.35 -5.43 -17.52
N PHE A 285 13.76 -4.43 -16.75
CA PHE A 285 12.96 -3.27 -16.38
C PHE A 285 13.37 -2.07 -17.23
N PRO A 286 12.45 -1.48 -18.01
CA PRO A 286 12.65 -0.16 -18.57
C PRO A 286 12.90 0.87 -17.47
N SER A 287 13.59 1.98 -17.81
CA SER A 287 13.80 3.09 -16.89
C SER A 287 12.45 3.57 -16.34
N GLY A 288 12.39 3.76 -15.02
CA GLY A 288 11.21 4.27 -14.34
C GLY A 288 10.17 3.24 -13.94
N VAL A 289 10.26 2.02 -14.47
CA VAL A 289 9.28 0.97 -14.12
C VAL A 289 9.63 0.36 -12.76
N LEU A 290 8.62 0.33 -11.88
CA LEU A 290 8.68 -0.30 -10.57
C LEU A 290 8.28 -1.78 -10.66
N ALA A 291 8.84 -2.60 -9.78
CA ALA A 291 8.36 -3.96 -9.57
C ALA A 291 7.09 -3.95 -8.72
N TYR A 292 6.12 -4.81 -9.03
CA TYR A 292 5.04 -5.12 -8.10
C TYR A 292 5.62 -5.61 -6.77
N PRO A 293 5.06 -5.18 -5.62
CA PRO A 293 5.63 -5.47 -4.31
C PRO A 293 5.30 -6.87 -3.79
N PHE A 294 4.84 -7.78 -4.64
CA PHE A 294 4.45 -9.15 -4.29
C PHE A 294 4.88 -10.14 -5.38
N GLU A 295 4.88 -11.43 -5.04
CA GLU A 295 5.10 -12.53 -5.98
C GLU A 295 4.00 -12.55 -7.06
N THR A 296 4.36 -12.28 -8.31
CA THR A 296 3.45 -12.28 -9.47
C THR A 296 4.01 -13.14 -10.61
N ASP A 297 3.17 -13.47 -11.61
CA ASP A 297 3.54 -14.21 -12.83
C ASP A 297 4.37 -15.50 -12.60
N GLY A 298 4.06 -16.20 -11.51
CA GLY A 298 4.70 -17.48 -11.16
C GLY A 298 6.08 -17.36 -10.52
N TYR A 299 6.66 -16.15 -10.43
CA TYR A 299 7.87 -15.94 -9.62
C TYR A 299 7.56 -16.19 -8.15
N LYS A 300 8.50 -16.86 -7.47
CA LYS A 300 8.45 -17.09 -6.02
C LYS A 300 9.83 -16.93 -5.42
N LEU A 301 9.89 -16.36 -4.23
CA LEU A 301 11.07 -16.38 -3.40
C LEU A 301 11.46 -17.82 -3.06
N PRO A 302 12.74 -18.08 -2.73
CA PRO A 302 13.16 -19.33 -2.12
C PRO A 302 12.27 -19.68 -0.92
N ALA A 303 11.94 -20.96 -0.75
CA ALA A 303 11.01 -21.42 0.28
C ALA A 303 11.39 -20.93 1.68
N GLU A 304 12.69 -20.89 1.98
CA GLU A 304 13.24 -20.39 3.24
C GLU A 304 12.86 -18.93 3.49
N GLN A 305 12.91 -18.06 2.48
CA GLN A 305 12.58 -16.64 2.62
C GLN A 305 11.07 -16.39 2.76
N ARG A 306 10.24 -17.40 2.54
CA ARG A 306 8.78 -17.31 2.73
C ARG A 306 8.36 -17.64 4.16
N ASP A 307 9.29 -18.10 5.00
CA ASP A 307 9.10 -18.26 6.43
C ASP A 307 9.32 -16.91 7.13
N VAL A 308 8.35 -16.43 7.91
CA VAL A 308 8.44 -15.15 8.64
C VAL A 308 9.61 -15.11 9.63
N ASP A 309 10.06 -16.29 10.10
CA ASP A 309 11.13 -16.46 11.06
C ASP A 309 12.50 -16.70 10.41
N TYR A 310 12.60 -16.70 9.06
CA TYR A 310 13.84 -17.04 8.35
C TYR A 310 15.03 -16.17 8.75
N LYS A 311 14.77 -14.91 9.11
CA LYS A 311 15.77 -13.95 9.58
C LYS A 311 16.49 -14.39 10.87
N TYR A 312 15.94 -15.36 11.59
CA TYR A 312 16.50 -15.92 12.82
C TYR A 312 17.28 -17.22 12.60
N THR A 313 16.98 -17.93 11.52
CA THR A 313 17.56 -19.24 11.21
C THR A 313 18.72 -19.11 10.23
N SER A 314 18.76 -18.04 9.43
CA SER A 314 19.91 -17.72 8.59
C SER A 314 21.12 -17.35 9.46
N LYS A 315 22.09 -18.26 9.58
CA LYS A 315 23.45 -17.88 10.03
C LYS A 315 24.02 -16.93 8.98
N LYS A 316 24.08 -15.63 9.30
CA LYS A 316 24.84 -14.66 8.49
C LYS A 316 26.33 -14.88 8.68
#